data_AF-A0A942W5V6-F1
#
_entry.id   AF-A0A942W5V6-F1
#
_cell.length_a   1.000
_cell.length_b   1.000
_cell.length_c   1.000
_cell.angle_alpha   90.00
_cell.angle_beta   90.00
_cell.angle_gamma   90.00
#
_symmetry.space_group_name_H-M   'P 1'
#
loop_
_entity.id
_entity.type
_entity.pdbx_description
1 polymer ?
#
loop_
_entity_poly.entity_id
_entity_poly.type
_entity_poly.pdbx_seq_one_letter_code
_entity_poly.pdbx_strand_id
1 'polypeptide(L)'
;MNTDLYIGIGTIVTTLIGFIVTYLLTKRNLKGEISKAKTTIGLEKMEDIPFLLLNMLDQMKDGTMKTQDYAALLHKIYAYGTADAIKIAVTMQHMNYELDDTSIDKFRLLTLLSLLISQIKFDLTGEIINPENWFVMKIKDYTNSELEKKVPSLINEDISRLKLNSHFLIKRSI
;
A
#
# COMPACT_ATOMS: atom_id res chain seq x y z
N MET A 1 56.67 -20.41 33.01
CA MET A 1 55.49 -21.17 33.47
C MET A 1 54.26 -20.27 33.67
N ASN A 2 54.36 -19.12 34.33
CA ASN A 2 53.20 -18.23 34.51
C ASN A 2 52.78 -17.46 33.24
N THR A 3 53.72 -17.05 32.40
CA THR A 3 53.44 -16.25 31.18
C THR A 3 52.61 -17.02 30.15
N ASP A 4 52.91 -18.30 29.92
CA ASP A 4 52.18 -19.16 28.98
C ASP A 4 50.74 -19.42 29.45
N LEU A 5 50.54 -19.51 30.77
CA LEU A 5 49.21 -19.65 31.38
C LEU A 5 48.37 -18.38 31.18
N TYR A 6 48.95 -17.18 31.35
CA TYR A 6 48.25 -15.92 31.10
C TYR A 6 47.88 -15.72 29.62
N ILE A 7 48.76 -16.11 28.69
CA ILE A 7 48.48 -16.07 27.25
C ILE A 7 47.36 -17.06 26.88
N GLY A 8 47.38 -18.26 27.47
CA GLY A 8 46.33 -19.27 27.29
C GLY A 8 44.96 -18.79 27.78
N ILE A 9 44.90 -18.22 28.99
CA ILE A 9 43.66 -17.63 29.55
C ILE A 9 43.18 -16.46 28.69
N GLY A 10 44.08 -15.58 28.23
CA GLY A 10 43.75 -14.47 27.35
C GLY A 10 43.10 -14.92 26.03
N THR A 11 43.64 -15.97 25.41
CA THR A 11 43.11 -16.53 24.16
C THR A 11 41.72 -17.14 24.32
N ILE A 12 41.47 -17.81 25.44
CA ILE A 12 40.14 -18.38 25.74
C ILE A 12 39.11 -17.27 25.90
N VAL A 13 39.45 -16.21 26.64
CA VAL A 13 38.56 -15.06 26.86
C VAL A 13 38.25 -14.33 25.55
N THR A 14 39.26 -14.05 24.71
CA THR A 14 39.03 -13.39 23.42
C THR A 14 38.19 -14.26 22.47
N THR A 15 38.38 -15.57 22.49
CA THR A 15 37.58 -16.52 21.70
C THR A 15 36.12 -16.55 22.15
N LEU A 16 35.87 -16.60 23.47
CA LEU A 16 34.52 -16.57 24.03
C LEU A 16 33.80 -15.25 23.70
N ILE A 17 34.49 -14.11 23.83
CA ILE A 17 33.95 -12.80 23.46
C ILE A 17 33.64 -12.76 21.96
N GLY A 18 34.56 -13.22 21.12
CA GLY A 18 34.37 -13.31 19.67
C GLY A 18 33.16 -14.16 19.30
N PHE A 19 32.94 -15.28 19.99
CA PHE A 19 31.78 -16.12 19.80
C PHE A 19 30.47 -15.43 20.19
N ILE A 20 30.45 -14.72 21.33
CA ILE A 20 29.27 -13.95 21.76
C ILE A 20 28.93 -12.85 20.76
N VAL A 21 29.92 -12.06 20.32
CA VAL A 21 29.72 -11.00 19.33
C VAL A 21 29.21 -11.57 18.01
N THR A 22 29.80 -12.66 17.54
CA THR A 22 29.38 -13.37 16.32
C THR A 22 27.94 -13.85 16.44
N TYR A 23 27.58 -14.47 17.57
CA TYR A 23 26.21 -14.93 17.82
C TYR A 23 25.19 -13.78 17.77
N LEU A 24 25.50 -12.63 18.40
CA LEU A 24 24.62 -11.47 18.39
C LEU A 24 24.46 -10.88 16.99
N LEU A 25 25.55 -10.77 16.22
CA LEU A 25 25.51 -10.30 14.83
C LEU A 25 24.69 -11.22 13.94
N THR A 26 24.94 -12.53 14.01
CA THR A 26 24.20 -13.54 13.25
C THR A 26 22.71 -13.50 13.60
N LYS A 27 22.36 -13.42 14.89
CA LYS A 27 20.97 -13.32 15.34
C LYS A 27 20.28 -12.07 14.79
N ARG A 28 20.99 -10.92 14.77
CA ARG A 28 20.47 -9.67 14.20
C ARG A 28 20.29 -9.77 12.68
N ASN A 29 21.25 -10.35 11.98
CA ASN A 29 21.19 -10.55 10.52
C ASN A 29 20.03 -11.47 10.14
N LEU A 30 19.89 -12.63 10.80
CA LEU A 30 18.78 -13.56 10.59
C LEU A 30 17.42 -12.87 10.82
N LYS A 31 17.28 -12.08 11.89
CA LYS A 31 16.05 -11.32 12.13
C LYS A 31 15.78 -10.32 11.00
N GLY A 32 16.82 -9.65 10.50
CA GLY A 32 16.73 -8.75 9.35
C GLY A 32 16.32 -9.46 8.07
N GLU A 33 16.93 -10.61 7.76
CA GLU A 33 16.61 -11.44 6.61
C GLU A 33 15.19 -12.01 6.68
N ILE A 34 14.74 -12.49 7.84
CA ILE A 34 13.36 -12.94 8.04
C ILE A 34 12.38 -11.79 7.82
N SER A 35 12.69 -10.58 8.31
CA SER A 35 11.85 -9.41 8.07
C SER A 35 11.79 -9.06 6.58
N LYS A 36 12.94 -9.06 5.89
CA LYS A 36 13.02 -8.83 4.44
C LYS A 36 12.21 -9.87 3.68
N ALA A 37 12.37 -11.16 3.99
CA ALA A 37 11.63 -12.24 3.35
C ALA A 37 10.10 -12.08 3.53
N LYS A 38 9.63 -11.70 4.72
CA LYS A 38 8.21 -11.39 4.94
C LYS A 38 7.72 -10.22 4.09
N THR A 39 8.51 -9.15 4.02
CA THR A 39 8.20 -8.01 3.15
C THR A 39 8.16 -8.43 1.68
N THR A 40 9.16 -9.19 1.21
CA THR A 40 9.22 -9.72 -0.15
C THR A 40 8.00 -10.56 -0.48
N ILE A 41 7.59 -11.48 0.40
CA ILE A 41 6.38 -12.28 0.20
C ILE A 41 5.14 -11.37 0.09
N GLY A 42 5.04 -10.34 0.94
CA GLY A 42 3.96 -9.35 0.83
C GLY A 42 3.96 -8.63 -0.53
N LEU A 43 5.12 -8.20 -1.00
CA LEU A 43 5.30 -7.55 -2.30
C LEU A 43 4.91 -8.49 -3.46
N GLU A 44 5.41 -9.73 -3.46
CA GLU A 44 5.09 -10.74 -4.48
C GLU A 44 3.60 -11.05 -4.51
N LYS A 45 2.95 -11.15 -3.34
CA LYS A 45 1.50 -11.32 -3.29
C LYS A 45 0.76 -10.09 -3.79
N MET A 46 1.29 -8.88 -3.62
CA MET A 46 0.61 -7.65 -4.01
C MET A 46 0.95 -7.18 -5.44
N GLU A 47 1.89 -7.81 -6.15
CA GLU A 47 2.42 -7.37 -7.45
C GLU A 47 1.34 -7.18 -8.52
N ASP A 48 0.38 -8.11 -8.61
CA ASP A 48 -0.70 -8.09 -9.60
C ASP A 48 -1.88 -7.18 -9.19
N ILE A 49 -1.93 -6.76 -7.93
CA ILE A 49 -3.10 -6.08 -7.34
C ILE A 49 -3.40 -4.73 -8.01
N PRO A 50 -2.42 -3.85 -8.28
CA PRO A 50 -2.70 -2.61 -9.00
C PRO A 50 -3.39 -2.83 -10.35
N PHE A 51 -2.95 -3.84 -11.10
CA PHE A 51 -3.54 -4.17 -12.40
C PHE A 51 -4.96 -4.72 -12.25
N LEU A 52 -5.17 -5.62 -11.30
CA LEU A 52 -6.50 -6.15 -11.01
C LEU A 52 -7.48 -5.04 -10.61
N LEU A 53 -7.07 -4.12 -9.72
CA LEU A 53 -7.87 -2.98 -9.30
C LEU A 53 -8.16 -1.99 -10.45
N LEU A 54 -7.23 -1.79 -11.40
CA LEU A 54 -7.49 -1.00 -12.60
C LEU A 54 -8.59 -1.63 -13.48
N ASN A 55 -8.55 -2.94 -13.68
CA ASN A 55 -9.60 -3.65 -14.41
C ASN A 55 -10.95 -3.52 -13.69
N MET A 56 -10.96 -3.56 -12.35
CA MET A 56 -12.16 -3.30 -11.58
C MET A 56 -12.69 -1.89 -11.76
N LEU A 57 -11.80 -0.89 -11.80
CA LEU A 57 -12.17 0.51 -11.98
C LEU A 57 -12.84 0.72 -13.34
N ASP A 58 -12.32 0.08 -14.38
CA ASP A 58 -12.93 0.03 -15.71
C ASP A 58 -14.30 -0.69 -15.69
N GLN A 59 -14.40 -1.85 -15.03
CA GLN A 59 -15.66 -2.60 -14.92
C GLN A 59 -16.76 -1.87 -14.14
N MET A 60 -16.41 -1.16 -13.06
CA MET A 60 -17.35 -0.32 -12.31
C MET A 60 -17.86 0.83 -13.18
N LYS A 61 -16.97 1.47 -13.96
CA LYS A 61 -17.34 2.52 -14.90
C LYS A 61 -18.32 2.02 -15.96
N ASP A 62 -18.09 0.82 -16.48
CA ASP A 62 -18.90 0.22 -17.54
C ASP A 62 -20.14 -0.55 -17.00
N GLY A 63 -20.31 -0.64 -15.68
CA GLY A 63 -21.43 -1.34 -15.04
C GLY A 63 -21.41 -2.87 -15.19
N THR A 64 -20.26 -3.47 -15.49
CA THR A 64 -20.11 -4.91 -15.81
C THR A 64 -19.48 -5.74 -14.69
N MET A 65 -19.33 -5.14 -13.50
CA MET A 65 -18.59 -5.72 -12.39
C MET A 65 -19.19 -7.02 -11.86
N LYS A 66 -18.35 -8.07 -11.72
CA LYS A 66 -18.72 -9.30 -11.00
C LYS A 66 -18.34 -9.18 -9.52
N THR A 67 -19.27 -9.47 -8.63
CA THR A 67 -19.11 -9.31 -7.17
C THR A 67 -18.05 -10.24 -6.56
N GLN A 68 -17.78 -11.39 -7.18
CA GLN A 68 -16.80 -12.37 -6.71
C GLN A 68 -15.34 -11.87 -6.80
N ASP A 69 -15.01 -11.08 -7.83
CA ASP A 69 -13.66 -10.57 -8.05
C ASP A 69 -13.29 -9.50 -7.00
N TYR A 70 -14.29 -8.76 -6.50
CA TYR A 70 -14.12 -7.74 -5.46
C TYR A 70 -13.77 -8.30 -4.09
N ALA A 71 -14.50 -9.33 -3.65
CA ALA A 71 -14.26 -9.93 -2.33
C ALA A 71 -12.86 -10.54 -2.23
N ALA A 72 -12.41 -11.22 -3.30
CA ALA A 72 -11.08 -11.81 -3.36
C ALA A 72 -9.97 -10.75 -3.24
N LEU A 73 -10.14 -9.61 -3.91
CA LEU A 73 -9.19 -8.50 -3.88
C LEU A 73 -9.15 -7.82 -2.52
N LEU A 74 -10.30 -7.57 -1.89
CA LEU A 74 -10.36 -7.03 -0.54
C LEU A 74 -9.70 -7.95 0.49
N HIS A 75 -9.93 -9.27 0.42
CA HIS A 75 -9.27 -10.22 1.32
C HIS A 75 -7.74 -10.18 1.16
N LYS A 76 -7.25 -10.08 -0.08
CA LYS A 76 -5.83 -10.02 -0.38
C LYS A 76 -5.20 -8.73 0.15
N ILE A 77 -5.87 -7.59 -0.01
CA ILE A 77 -5.45 -6.30 0.55
C ILE A 77 -5.49 -6.33 2.07
N TYR A 78 -6.52 -6.93 2.67
CA TYR A 78 -6.61 -7.06 4.13
C TYR A 78 -5.50 -7.94 4.72
N ALA A 79 -5.11 -9.00 4.01
CA ALA A 79 -4.07 -9.93 4.46
C ALA A 79 -2.63 -9.40 4.27
N TYR A 80 -2.37 -8.65 3.19
CA TYR A 80 -1.00 -8.28 2.78
C TYR A 80 -0.76 -6.80 2.54
N GLY A 81 -1.80 -5.96 2.51
CA GLY A 81 -1.69 -4.52 2.29
C GLY A 81 -1.16 -3.76 3.50
N THR A 82 -0.72 -2.52 3.28
CA THR A 82 -0.32 -1.62 4.37
C THR A 82 -1.53 -1.11 5.14
N ALA A 83 -1.29 -0.53 6.32
CA ALA A 83 -2.35 0.05 7.13
C ALA A 83 -3.14 1.14 6.38
N ASP A 84 -2.49 1.93 5.53
CA ASP A 84 -3.13 2.99 4.75
C ASP A 84 -3.97 2.41 3.60
N ALA A 85 -3.48 1.39 2.90
CA ALA A 85 -4.28 0.66 1.91
C ALA A 85 -5.52 0.00 2.55
N ILE A 86 -5.37 -0.58 3.74
CA ILE A 86 -6.48 -1.19 4.49
C ILE A 86 -7.53 -0.14 4.88
N LYS A 87 -7.13 1.07 5.34
CA LYS A 87 -8.09 2.15 5.68
C LYS A 87 -8.97 2.53 4.48
N ILE A 88 -8.37 2.62 3.29
CA ILE A 88 -9.10 2.94 2.06
C ILE A 88 -10.06 1.80 1.71
N ALA A 89 -9.59 0.55 1.74
CA ALA A 89 -10.41 -0.63 1.45
C ALA A 89 -11.60 -0.78 2.41
N VAL A 90 -11.39 -0.57 3.71
CA VAL A 90 -12.44 -0.57 4.73
C VAL A 90 -13.47 0.52 4.45
N THR A 91 -13.02 1.73 4.11
CA THR A 91 -13.92 2.83 3.73
C THR A 91 -14.78 2.47 2.53
N MET A 92 -14.18 1.91 1.47
CA MET A 92 -14.93 1.47 0.29
C MET A 92 -15.98 0.43 0.63
N GLN A 93 -15.64 -0.52 1.51
CA GLN A 93 -16.54 -1.58 1.92
C GLN A 93 -17.72 -1.06 2.78
N HIS A 94 -17.46 -0.13 3.70
CA HIS A 94 -18.51 0.55 4.45
C HIS A 94 -19.47 1.29 3.53
N MET A 95 -18.93 2.08 2.60
CA MET A 95 -19.76 2.78 1.63
C MET A 95 -20.61 1.82 0.83
N ASN A 96 -20.03 0.71 0.32
CA ASN A 96 -20.77 -0.28 -0.45
C ASN A 96 -21.92 -0.95 0.33
N TYR A 97 -21.83 -1.05 1.65
CA TYR A 97 -22.93 -1.57 2.49
C TYR A 97 -24.02 -0.53 2.78
N GLU A 98 -23.68 0.75 2.72
CA GLU A 98 -24.56 1.88 3.02
C GLU A 98 -25.21 2.49 1.76
N LEU A 99 -24.91 1.95 0.57
CA LEU A 99 -25.50 2.42 -0.70
C LEU A 99 -27.01 2.16 -0.75
N ASP A 100 -27.80 3.21 -0.53
CA ASP A 100 -29.00 3.42 -1.35
C ASP A 100 -28.52 3.85 -2.76
N ASP A 101 -29.19 3.42 -3.82
CA ASP A 101 -28.73 3.40 -5.22
C ASP A 101 -28.48 4.79 -5.88
N THR A 102 -27.73 5.70 -5.24
CA THR A 102 -27.46 7.06 -5.70
C THR A 102 -26.20 7.15 -6.55
N SER A 103 -26.19 8.08 -7.51
CA SER A 103 -25.06 8.31 -8.41
C SER A 103 -23.84 8.96 -7.74
N ILE A 104 -24.05 9.67 -6.62
CA ILE A 104 -22.99 10.35 -5.87
C ILE A 104 -22.08 9.32 -5.20
N ASP A 105 -22.67 8.29 -4.60
CA ASP A 105 -21.92 7.29 -3.84
C ASP A 105 -21.13 6.35 -4.76
N LYS A 106 -21.66 6.06 -5.94
CA LYS A 106 -20.93 5.34 -7.01
C LYS A 106 -19.69 6.12 -7.47
N PHE A 107 -19.79 7.45 -7.59
CA PHE A 107 -18.67 8.25 -8.05
C PHE A 107 -17.55 8.35 -7.00
N ARG A 108 -17.92 8.46 -5.72
CA ARG A 108 -16.95 8.46 -4.62
C ARG A 108 -16.26 7.10 -4.45
N LEU A 109 -16.96 6.00 -4.75
CA LEU A 109 -16.35 4.66 -4.81
C LEU A 109 -15.25 4.59 -5.88
N LEU A 110 -15.47 5.17 -7.07
CA LEU A 110 -14.46 5.26 -8.13
C LEU A 110 -13.24 6.07 -7.69
N THR A 111 -13.43 7.21 -7.02
CA THR A 111 -12.31 8.03 -6.53
C THR A 111 -11.50 7.32 -5.44
N LEU A 112 -12.18 6.60 -4.53
CA LEU A 112 -11.51 5.79 -3.51
C LEU A 112 -10.73 4.62 -4.12
N LEU A 113 -11.31 3.93 -5.11
CA LEU A 113 -10.62 2.85 -5.81
C LEU A 113 -9.37 3.36 -6.56
N SER A 114 -9.46 4.55 -7.17
CA SER A 114 -8.30 5.17 -7.80
C SER A 114 -7.22 5.55 -6.79
N LEU A 115 -7.61 6.10 -5.64
CA LEU A 115 -6.68 6.39 -4.53
C LEU A 115 -6.04 5.12 -3.97
N LEU A 116 -6.78 4.01 -3.87
CA LEU A 116 -6.27 2.72 -3.44
C LEU A 116 -5.20 2.17 -4.39
N ILE A 117 -5.39 2.32 -5.70
CA ILE A 117 -4.39 1.94 -6.72
C ILE A 117 -3.09 2.73 -6.51
N SER A 118 -3.19 4.05 -6.32
CA SER A 118 -2.03 4.89 -6.04
C SER A 118 -1.32 4.50 -4.74
N GLN A 119 -2.08 4.20 -3.66
CA GLN A 119 -1.51 3.77 -2.40
C GLN A 119 -0.76 2.44 -2.53
N ILE A 120 -1.37 1.42 -3.17
CA ILE A 120 -0.74 0.11 -3.33
C ILE A 120 0.49 0.21 -4.23
N LYS A 121 0.43 0.97 -5.32
CA LYS A 121 1.62 1.19 -6.15
C LYS A 121 2.74 1.86 -5.35
N PHE A 122 2.43 2.88 -4.56
CA PHE A 122 3.41 3.52 -3.68
C PHE A 122 4.00 2.54 -2.65
N ASP A 123 3.17 1.68 -2.05
CA ASP A 123 3.63 0.67 -1.10
C ASP A 123 4.59 -0.34 -1.73
N LEU A 124 4.39 -0.66 -3.02
CA LEU A 124 5.22 -1.59 -3.79
C LEU A 124 6.52 -0.96 -4.31
N THR A 125 6.44 0.25 -4.85
CA THR A 125 7.55 0.84 -5.64
C THR A 125 8.14 2.11 -5.03
N GLY A 126 7.47 2.72 -4.05
CA GLY A 126 7.79 4.04 -3.53
C GLY A 126 7.43 5.20 -4.47
N GLU A 127 6.84 4.92 -5.64
CA GLU A 127 6.47 5.93 -6.64
C GLU A 127 5.09 6.52 -6.31
N ILE A 128 5.01 7.84 -6.23
CA ILE A 128 3.75 8.55 -6.05
C ILE A 128 3.09 8.73 -7.41
N ILE A 129 1.93 8.10 -7.60
CA ILE A 129 1.05 8.38 -8.74
C ILE A 129 -0.09 9.29 -8.29
N ASN A 130 -0.35 10.34 -9.06
CA ASN A 130 -1.54 11.16 -8.90
C ASN A 130 -2.80 10.29 -9.15
N PRO A 131 -3.68 10.09 -8.13
CA PRO A 131 -4.90 9.30 -8.27
C PRO A 131 -5.88 9.86 -9.32
N GLU A 132 -5.76 11.14 -9.72
CA GLU A 132 -6.58 11.72 -10.78
C GLU A 132 -6.28 11.13 -12.17
N ASN A 133 -5.07 10.59 -12.38
CA ASN A 133 -4.56 10.22 -13.70
C ASN A 133 -5.45 9.23 -14.45
N TRP A 134 -6.10 8.29 -13.74
CA TRP A 134 -7.01 7.35 -14.40
C TRP A 134 -8.22 8.06 -15.03
N PHE A 135 -8.79 9.05 -14.34
CA PHE A 135 -9.93 9.82 -14.85
C PHE A 135 -9.54 10.64 -16.07
N VAL A 136 -8.39 11.31 -16.01
CA VAL A 136 -7.83 12.06 -17.16
C VAL A 136 -7.59 11.14 -18.35
N MET A 137 -7.10 9.92 -18.11
CA MET A 137 -6.81 8.94 -19.16
C MET A 137 -8.07 8.33 -19.78
N LYS A 138 -9.14 8.13 -19.00
CA LYS A 138 -10.32 7.37 -19.42
C LYS A 138 -11.52 8.22 -19.83
N ILE A 139 -11.61 9.48 -19.38
CA ILE A 139 -12.72 10.37 -19.67
C ILE A 139 -12.25 11.44 -20.65
N LYS A 140 -12.75 11.38 -21.88
CA LYS A 140 -12.29 12.23 -23.00
C LYS A 140 -12.41 13.74 -22.72
N ASP A 141 -13.48 14.14 -22.06
CA ASP A 141 -13.84 15.53 -21.77
C ASP A 141 -13.60 15.92 -20.31
N TYR A 142 -12.77 15.16 -19.59
CA TYR A 142 -12.50 15.36 -18.16
C TYR A 142 -12.19 16.82 -17.81
N THR A 143 -11.22 17.42 -18.48
CA THR A 143 -10.72 18.80 -18.26
C THR A 143 -11.73 19.89 -18.60
N ASN A 144 -12.83 19.58 -19.28
CA ASN A 144 -13.87 20.55 -19.62
C ASN A 144 -15.21 20.22 -18.95
N SER A 145 -15.18 19.45 -17.86
CA SER A 145 -16.37 18.96 -17.17
C SER A 145 -16.33 19.32 -15.68
N GLU A 146 -17.49 19.27 -15.02
CA GLU A 146 -17.59 19.41 -13.56
C GLU A 146 -16.75 18.35 -12.80
N LEU A 147 -16.35 17.27 -13.46
CA LEU A 147 -15.49 16.23 -12.88
C LEU A 147 -14.08 16.75 -12.57
N GLU A 148 -13.61 17.74 -13.33
CA GLU A 148 -12.29 18.35 -13.14
C GLU A 148 -12.13 18.96 -11.74
N LYS A 149 -13.22 19.48 -11.16
CA LYS A 149 -13.24 20.02 -9.80
C LYS A 149 -13.69 18.98 -8.78
N LYS A 150 -14.69 18.17 -9.13
CA LYS A 150 -15.31 17.20 -8.23
C LYS A 150 -14.35 16.07 -7.82
N VAL A 151 -13.59 15.51 -8.76
CA VAL A 151 -12.67 14.38 -8.49
C VAL A 151 -11.55 14.78 -7.53
N PRO A 152 -10.79 15.86 -7.76
CA PRO A 152 -9.77 16.30 -6.81
C PRO A 152 -10.35 16.62 -5.42
N SER A 153 -11.53 17.23 -5.37
CA SER A 153 -12.19 17.55 -4.10
C SER A 153 -12.47 16.30 -3.28
N LEU A 154 -13.07 15.27 -3.88
CA LEU A 154 -13.39 14.02 -3.19
C LEU A 154 -12.13 13.28 -2.74
N ILE A 155 -11.12 13.19 -3.61
CA ILE A 155 -9.85 12.54 -3.30
C ILE A 155 -9.14 13.25 -2.14
N ASN A 156 -9.04 14.58 -2.18
CA ASN A 156 -8.37 15.36 -1.14
C ASN A 156 -9.13 15.31 0.20
N GLU A 157 -10.48 15.28 0.16
CA GLU A 157 -11.30 15.06 1.35
C GLU A 157 -10.98 13.70 1.98
N ASP A 158 -10.95 12.62 1.18
CA ASP A 158 -10.66 11.28 1.67
C ASP A 158 -9.22 11.12 2.18
N ILE A 159 -8.23 11.74 1.52
CA ILE A 159 -6.84 11.80 2.02
C ILE A 159 -6.80 12.45 3.40
N SER A 160 -7.49 13.59 3.57
CA SER A 160 -7.51 14.33 4.82
C SER A 160 -8.23 13.57 5.93
N ARG A 161 -9.42 13.02 5.60
CA ARG A 161 -10.27 12.26 6.53
C ARG A 161 -9.59 10.99 7.03
N LEU A 162 -8.91 10.27 6.14
CA LEU A 162 -8.21 9.02 6.45
C LEU A 162 -6.77 9.23 6.95
N LYS A 163 -6.31 10.48 6.98
CA LYS A 163 -4.94 10.88 7.37
C LYS A 163 -3.87 10.13 6.56
N LEU A 164 -4.07 10.08 5.25
CA LEU A 164 -3.15 9.43 4.31
C LEU A 164 -1.98 10.36 3.98
N ASN A 165 -1.00 9.84 3.24
CA ASN A 165 0.16 10.60 2.80
C ASN A 165 -0.26 11.83 1.97
N SER A 166 0.12 13.03 2.44
CA SER A 166 -0.24 14.30 1.80
C SER A 166 0.35 14.49 0.41
N HIS A 167 1.32 13.67 -0.01
CA HIS A 167 1.83 13.70 -1.38
C HIS A 167 0.82 13.22 -2.42
N PHE A 168 -0.23 12.50 -2.01
CA PHE A 168 -1.34 12.16 -2.90
C PHE A 168 -2.31 13.32 -3.14
N LEU A 169 -2.16 14.45 -2.41
CA LEU A 169 -3.04 15.61 -2.59
C LEU A 169 -2.89 16.19 -3.99
N ILE A 170 -4.03 16.37 -4.64
CA ILE A 170 -4.11 16.97 -5.96
C ILE A 170 -4.10 18.48 -5.79
N LYS A 171 -2.99 19.10 -6.19
CA LYS A 171 -2.82 20.56 -6.18
C LYS A 171 -3.20 21.11 -7.55
N ARG A 172 -4.21 21.98 -7.58
CA ARG A 172 -4.52 22.82 -8.75
C ARG A 172 -3.95 24.21 -8.47
N SER A 173 -3.18 24.76 -9.41
CA SER A 173 -2.93 26.21 -9.42
C SER A 173 -4.27 26.86 -9.72
N ILE A 174 -4.78 27.63 -8.77
CA ILE A 174 -5.87 28.58 -9.02
C ILE A 174 -5.30 29.71 -9.88
#